data_AF-A0A0M4NVP3-F1
#
_entry.id   AF-A0A0M4NVP3-F1
#
_cell.length_a   1.000
_cell.length_b   1.000
_cell.length_c   1.000
_cell.angle_alpha   90.00
_cell.angle_beta   90.00
_cell.angle_gamma   90.00
#
_symmetry.space_group_name_H-M   'P 1'
#
loop_
_entity.id
_entity.type
_entity.pdbx_description
1 polymer ?
#
loop_
_entity_poly.entity_id
_entity_poly.type
_entity_poly.pdbx_seq_one_letter_code
_entity_poly.pdbx_strand_id
1 'polypeptide(L)'
;MNKSILLLLSLLISGIAAAEAVEVKSYGHYKKMIHMKNTDGVVGLKMAIPKHNSYAVGAIQDGAGEITVLNGKIYLDYGKDGMGNSIHTIPPHEKAVLLATSSVDKWQSTKIKKPLAKEDLFKAILSKAKEMGLDVKKPFPFLLEGRFKDLQIHVINGKNPKFGGHGSKEKMFHMTKETRGHQAATIVGFYSADDQGTYTHPGESWHLHAIIDDIGAHVDEIHSGMNVVLKLPMVKIHDKRYSLGLDEAEKAEFLAEMRQMLTSIQQIMTGIATKDKDMIIKAASYSGNRMARATPQSVKDKTPVSFERIGGPTHMMFEELIINVEEMDLDDVDDITDLAEFTGKLMRNCLACHAAFKVE
;
A
#
# COMPACT_ATOMS: atom_id res chain seq x y z
N MET A 1 -49.56 7.61 -23.50
CA MET A 1 -48.74 8.60 -22.77
C MET A 1 -47.85 7.84 -21.80
N ASN A 2 -46.59 7.61 -22.20
CA ASN A 2 -45.64 6.80 -21.43
C ASN A 2 -45.06 7.62 -20.27
N LYS A 3 -45.17 7.06 -19.07
CA LYS A 3 -44.53 7.55 -17.85
C LYS A 3 -43.04 7.18 -17.91
N SER A 4 -42.16 8.18 -18.03
CA SER A 4 -40.72 7.99 -17.85
C SER A 4 -40.40 7.95 -16.36
N ILE A 5 -40.03 6.76 -15.88
CA ILE A 5 -39.46 6.53 -14.54
C ILE A 5 -38.03 7.06 -14.56
N LEU A 6 -37.75 8.09 -13.76
CA LEU A 6 -36.41 8.60 -13.55
C LEU A 6 -35.74 7.76 -12.45
N LEU A 7 -34.90 6.80 -12.84
CA LEU A 7 -34.09 6.02 -11.91
C LEU A 7 -32.90 6.87 -11.45
N LEU A 8 -32.96 7.42 -10.24
CA LEU A 8 -31.84 8.07 -9.58
C LEU A 8 -30.86 7.00 -9.10
N LEU A 9 -29.81 6.77 -9.90
CA LEU A 9 -28.70 5.90 -9.54
C LEU A 9 -27.87 6.59 -8.44
N SER A 10 -28.01 6.14 -7.19
CA SER A 10 -27.17 6.56 -6.08
C SER A 10 -25.79 5.92 -6.23
N LEU A 11 -24.83 6.70 -6.71
CA LEU A 11 -23.43 6.29 -6.78
C LEU A 11 -22.85 6.25 -5.36
N LEU A 12 -22.87 5.07 -4.74
CA LEU A 12 -22.09 4.79 -3.52
C LEU A 12 -20.60 4.79 -3.89
N ILE A 13 -19.97 5.96 -3.80
CA ILE A 13 -18.51 6.07 -3.90
C ILE A 13 -17.95 5.56 -2.56
N SER A 14 -17.72 4.25 -2.48
CA SER A 14 -16.86 3.67 -1.44
C SER A 14 -15.44 4.15 -1.70
N GLY A 15 -15.07 5.26 -1.06
CA GLY A 15 -13.73 5.80 -1.11
C GLY A 15 -12.76 4.92 -0.34
N ILE A 16 -12.32 3.80 -0.93
CA ILE A 16 -11.11 3.13 -0.46
C ILE A 16 -9.97 4.13 -0.68
N ALA A 17 -9.34 4.54 0.42
CA ALA A 17 -8.12 5.31 0.42
C ALA A 17 -7.06 4.54 -0.39
N ALA A 18 -6.79 4.99 -1.61
CA ALA A 18 -5.68 4.47 -2.39
C ALA A 18 -4.40 5.05 -1.79
N ALA A 19 -3.61 4.20 -1.15
CA ALA A 19 -2.33 4.58 -0.59
C ALA A 19 -1.38 4.98 -1.74
N GLU A 20 -0.61 6.05 -1.57
CA GLU A 20 0.30 6.55 -2.60
C GLU A 20 1.43 5.53 -2.82
N ALA A 21 1.35 4.79 -3.93
CA ALA A 21 2.16 3.60 -4.13
C ALA A 21 3.61 3.96 -4.48
N VAL A 22 4.56 3.25 -3.88
CA VAL A 22 5.97 3.28 -4.30
C VAL A 22 6.06 2.72 -5.72
N GLU A 23 6.55 3.54 -6.65
CA GLU A 23 6.69 3.17 -8.05
C GLU A 23 7.97 2.34 -8.27
N VAL A 24 7.84 1.21 -8.95
CA VAL A 24 8.97 0.45 -9.51
C VAL A 24 9.02 0.70 -11.01
N LYS A 25 10.18 1.14 -11.50
CA LYS A 25 10.45 1.28 -12.93
C LYS A 25 11.35 0.15 -13.39
N SER A 26 10.91 -0.58 -14.41
CA SER A 26 11.65 -1.66 -15.03
C SER A 26 12.08 -1.31 -16.45
N TYR A 27 13.25 -1.80 -16.85
CA TYR A 27 13.83 -1.61 -18.17
C TYR A 27 14.40 -2.92 -18.67
N GLY A 28 14.21 -3.18 -19.96
CA GLY A 28 14.60 -4.44 -20.59
C GLY A 28 13.50 -5.49 -20.49
N HIS A 29 13.75 -6.64 -21.11
CA HIS A 29 12.84 -7.77 -21.03
C HIS A 29 13.68 -9.05 -21.09
N TYR A 30 13.73 -9.82 -20.00
CA TYR A 30 14.55 -11.02 -19.90
C TYR A 30 14.28 -12.00 -21.05
N LYS A 31 13.00 -12.21 -21.41
CA LYS A 31 12.61 -13.04 -22.56
C LYS A 31 13.27 -12.53 -23.86
N LYS A 32 13.26 -11.22 -24.10
CA LYS A 32 13.90 -10.62 -25.29
C LYS A 32 15.41 -10.85 -25.27
N MET A 33 16.04 -10.66 -24.12
CA MET A 33 17.46 -10.90 -23.93
C MET A 33 17.83 -12.34 -24.27
N ILE A 34 17.19 -13.32 -23.59
CA ILE A 34 17.53 -14.74 -23.75
C ILE A 34 17.11 -15.31 -25.11
N HIS A 35 15.88 -15.05 -25.56
CA HIS A 35 15.34 -15.70 -26.77
C HIS A 35 15.90 -15.08 -28.04
N MET A 36 16.13 -13.75 -28.06
CA MET A 36 16.64 -13.05 -29.25
C MET A 36 18.14 -12.82 -29.19
N LYS A 37 18.83 -13.25 -28.12
CA LYS A 37 20.25 -12.99 -27.86
C LYS A 37 20.59 -11.50 -27.90
N ASN A 38 19.61 -10.64 -27.61
CA ASN A 38 19.79 -9.20 -27.64
C ASN A 38 20.29 -8.75 -26.26
N THR A 39 21.56 -8.36 -26.21
CA THR A 39 22.21 -7.90 -24.99
C THR A 39 22.46 -6.40 -25.00
N ASP A 40 21.87 -5.67 -25.94
CA ASP A 40 22.11 -4.24 -26.11
C ASP A 40 21.61 -3.46 -24.88
N GLY A 41 22.32 -2.37 -24.56
CA GLY A 41 21.89 -1.47 -23.49
C GLY A 41 20.59 -0.74 -23.86
N VAL A 42 19.53 -1.00 -23.10
CA VAL A 42 18.19 -0.43 -23.33
C VAL A 42 17.96 0.88 -22.57
N VAL A 43 18.74 1.14 -21.51
CA VAL A 43 18.62 2.36 -20.71
C VAL A 43 19.96 2.79 -20.14
N GLY A 44 20.24 4.09 -20.13
CA GLY A 44 21.42 4.65 -19.45
C GLY A 44 21.23 4.70 -17.93
N LEU A 45 22.21 4.20 -17.17
CA LEU A 45 22.09 4.05 -15.72
C LEU A 45 21.88 5.38 -14.98
N LYS A 46 22.63 6.43 -15.32
CA LYS A 46 22.51 7.77 -14.71
C LYS A 46 21.14 8.44 -14.95
N MET A 47 20.44 8.04 -16.01
CA MET A 47 19.11 8.54 -16.34
C MET A 47 18.03 7.76 -15.60
N ALA A 48 18.18 6.43 -15.51
CA ALA A 48 17.18 5.54 -14.92
C ALA A 48 17.17 5.55 -13.39
N ILE A 49 18.35 5.63 -12.77
CA ILE A 49 18.49 5.52 -11.31
C ILE A 49 18.24 6.89 -10.68
N PRO A 50 17.25 7.02 -9.77
CA PRO A 50 16.99 8.28 -9.08
C PRO A 50 18.21 8.75 -8.26
N LYS A 51 18.36 10.07 -8.09
CA LYS A 51 19.51 10.64 -7.37
C LYS A 51 19.48 10.46 -5.86
N HIS A 52 18.28 10.37 -5.28
CA HIS A 52 18.06 10.30 -3.84
C HIS A 52 17.21 9.10 -3.50
N ASN A 53 17.41 8.53 -2.31
CA ASN A 53 16.63 7.41 -1.76
C ASN A 53 16.47 6.23 -2.75
N SER A 54 17.48 6.02 -3.60
CA SER A 54 17.35 5.13 -4.75
C SER A 54 17.84 3.71 -4.45
N TYR A 55 17.14 2.78 -5.08
CA TYR A 55 17.40 1.35 -5.01
C TYR A 55 17.34 0.79 -6.42
N ALA A 56 18.28 -0.08 -6.77
CA ALA A 56 18.30 -0.70 -8.09
C ALA A 56 19.01 -2.04 -8.08
N VAL A 57 18.60 -2.91 -9.00
CA VAL A 57 19.26 -4.18 -9.34
C VAL A 57 19.21 -4.36 -10.86
N GLY A 58 20.25 -4.91 -11.46
CA GLY A 58 20.26 -5.14 -12.90
C GLY A 58 21.60 -5.57 -13.47
N ALA A 59 21.55 -5.97 -14.74
CA ALA A 59 22.69 -6.43 -15.52
C ALA A 59 23.11 -5.37 -16.55
N ILE A 60 24.42 -5.22 -16.73
CA ILE A 60 25.02 -4.28 -17.68
C ILE A 60 24.88 -4.79 -19.10
N GLN A 61 24.81 -3.86 -20.06
CA GLN A 61 24.83 -4.17 -21.49
C GLN A 61 25.92 -5.20 -21.83
N ASP A 62 25.62 -6.03 -22.82
CA ASP A 62 26.48 -7.12 -23.28
C ASP A 62 26.76 -8.21 -22.25
N GLY A 63 26.08 -8.18 -21.09
CA GLY A 63 26.42 -9.00 -19.94
C GLY A 63 27.84 -8.71 -19.51
N ALA A 64 28.16 -7.43 -19.33
CA ALA A 64 29.50 -7.02 -18.89
C ALA A 64 29.66 -7.04 -17.36
N GLY A 65 28.58 -7.11 -16.60
CA GLY A 65 28.60 -6.97 -15.15
C GLY A 65 27.21 -6.86 -14.54
N GLU A 66 27.19 -6.63 -13.23
CA GLU A 66 26.00 -6.42 -12.40
C GLU A 66 26.06 -5.06 -11.71
N ILE A 67 24.91 -4.41 -11.55
CA ILE A 67 24.76 -3.21 -10.73
C ILE A 67 23.74 -3.41 -9.61
N THR A 68 24.14 -3.00 -8.40
CA THR A 68 23.28 -2.88 -7.23
C THR A 68 23.35 -1.46 -6.71
N VAL A 69 22.21 -0.90 -6.31
CA VAL A 69 22.14 0.40 -5.65
C VAL A 69 21.37 0.26 -4.34
N LEU A 70 21.98 0.73 -3.25
CA LEU A 70 21.39 0.76 -1.92
C LEU A 70 21.43 2.18 -1.38
N ASN A 71 20.26 2.80 -1.27
CA ASN A 71 20.09 4.17 -0.78
C ASN A 71 21.03 5.17 -1.49
N GLY A 72 21.10 5.08 -2.82
CA GLY A 72 21.98 5.89 -3.67
C GLY A 72 23.45 5.46 -3.72
N LYS A 73 23.94 4.57 -2.84
CA LYS A 73 25.29 4.01 -2.96
C LYS A 73 25.34 2.97 -4.07
N ILE A 74 26.27 3.14 -5.00
CA ILE A 74 26.46 2.27 -6.17
C ILE A 74 27.41 1.12 -5.83
N TYR A 75 27.11 -0.05 -6.37
CA TYR A 75 27.98 -1.23 -6.39
C TYR A 75 27.91 -1.82 -7.79
N LEU A 76 28.90 -1.53 -8.63
CA LEU A 76 28.97 -2.00 -10.00
C LEU A 76 30.18 -2.92 -10.15
N ASP A 77 29.94 -4.20 -10.43
CA ASP A 77 30.98 -5.22 -10.57
C ASP A 77 30.96 -5.78 -11.99
N TYR A 78 32.09 -5.72 -12.68
CA TYR A 78 32.26 -6.24 -14.05
C TYR A 78 32.72 -7.71 -14.07
N GLY A 79 33.05 -8.30 -12.92
CA GLY A 79 33.45 -9.69 -12.76
C GLY A 79 34.70 -10.13 -13.53
N LYS A 80 35.40 -9.22 -14.21
CA LYS A 80 36.55 -9.49 -15.09
C LYS A 80 37.71 -10.13 -14.34
N ASP A 81 37.91 -9.73 -13.10
CA ASP A 81 38.98 -10.20 -12.22
C ASP A 81 38.44 -11.09 -11.08
N GLY A 82 37.29 -11.74 -11.32
CA GLY A 82 36.51 -12.40 -10.27
C GLY A 82 35.55 -11.44 -9.56
N MET A 83 34.83 -11.96 -8.58
CA MET A 83 33.88 -11.20 -7.77
C MET A 83 34.62 -10.38 -6.71
N GLY A 84 34.22 -9.13 -6.49
CA GLY A 84 34.66 -8.35 -5.33
C GLY A 84 35.36 -7.03 -5.63
N ASN A 85 35.44 -6.62 -6.90
CA ASN A 85 36.04 -5.37 -7.34
C ASN A 85 34.96 -4.35 -7.74
N SER A 86 33.92 -4.25 -6.91
CA SER A 86 32.82 -3.32 -7.16
C SER A 86 33.31 -1.87 -7.16
N ILE A 87 32.97 -1.12 -8.20
CA ILE A 87 33.18 0.33 -8.24
C ILE A 87 31.93 1.05 -7.72
N HIS A 88 32.14 2.17 -7.03
CA HIS A 88 31.06 2.91 -6.35
C HIS A 88 30.61 4.17 -7.11
N THR A 89 30.82 4.17 -8.42
CA THR A 89 30.42 5.24 -9.32
C THR A 89 29.92 4.64 -10.63
N ILE A 90 29.00 5.33 -11.30
CA ILE A 90 28.54 4.93 -12.64
C ILE A 90 29.44 5.61 -13.69
N PRO A 91 30.19 4.86 -14.51
CA PRO A 91 30.98 5.40 -15.62
C PRO A 91 30.11 6.17 -16.62
N PRO A 92 30.70 7.08 -17.42
CA PRO A 92 30.00 7.73 -18.52
C PRO A 92 29.42 6.71 -19.50
N HIS A 93 28.20 6.96 -19.99
CA HIS A 93 27.51 6.15 -20.99
C HIS A 93 27.19 4.70 -20.60
N GLU A 94 27.34 4.33 -19.32
CA GLU A 94 26.98 3.00 -18.85
C GLU A 94 25.49 2.72 -19.04
N LYS A 95 25.14 1.58 -19.66
CA LYS A 95 23.77 1.15 -19.89
C LYS A 95 23.50 -0.21 -19.29
N ALA A 96 22.25 -0.42 -18.90
CA ALA A 96 21.74 -1.73 -18.51
C ALA A 96 21.04 -2.41 -19.68
N VAL A 97 21.18 -3.73 -19.78
CA VAL A 97 20.30 -4.59 -20.58
C VAL A 97 19.02 -4.94 -19.81
N LEU A 98 19.12 -5.00 -18.48
CA LEU A 98 18.03 -5.30 -17.57
C LEU A 98 18.19 -4.46 -16.30
N LEU A 99 17.14 -3.76 -15.87
CA LEU A 99 17.20 -2.92 -14.68
C LEU A 99 15.84 -2.80 -14.00
N ALA A 100 15.80 -2.94 -12.69
CA ALA A 100 14.70 -2.49 -11.85
C ALA A 100 15.18 -1.37 -10.93
N THR A 101 14.38 -0.32 -10.80
CA THR A 101 14.71 0.85 -9.96
C THR A 101 13.49 1.31 -9.17
N SER A 102 13.73 1.90 -8.00
CA SER A 102 12.70 2.61 -7.24
C SER A 102 13.34 3.68 -6.35
N SER A 103 12.52 4.62 -5.88
CA SER A 103 12.87 5.59 -4.85
C SER A 103 11.98 5.34 -3.64
N VAL A 104 12.57 5.11 -2.46
CA VAL A 104 11.83 4.79 -1.23
C VAL A 104 12.20 5.75 -0.11
N ASP A 105 11.30 6.68 0.19
CA ASP A 105 11.55 7.71 1.20
C ASP A 105 11.59 7.18 2.63
N LYS A 106 10.72 6.22 2.94
CA LYS A 106 10.62 5.66 4.27
C LYS A 106 10.34 4.16 4.24
N TRP A 107 11.02 3.46 5.13
CA TRP A 107 10.91 2.03 5.34
C TRP A 107 10.20 1.73 6.65
N GLN A 108 9.36 0.70 6.65
CA GLN A 108 8.86 0.03 7.85
C GLN A 108 9.55 -1.33 7.97
N SER A 109 9.86 -1.74 9.20
CA SER A 109 10.70 -2.90 9.47
C SER A 109 9.97 -3.96 10.28
N THR A 110 10.20 -5.23 9.97
CA THR A 110 9.74 -6.37 10.75
C THR A 110 10.79 -7.48 10.75
N LYS A 111 10.74 -8.41 11.70
CA LYS A 111 11.73 -9.51 11.82
C LYS A 111 11.17 -10.83 11.31
N ILE A 112 11.95 -11.50 10.47
CA ILE A 112 11.79 -12.92 10.13
C ILE A 112 12.52 -13.72 11.20
N LYS A 113 11.77 -14.16 12.22
CA LYS A 113 12.35 -14.73 13.46
C LYS A 113 13.05 -16.07 13.25
N LYS A 114 12.56 -16.89 12.32
CA LYS A 114 13.07 -18.24 12.04
C LYS A 114 13.77 -18.26 10.68
N PRO A 115 14.80 -19.11 10.49
CA PRO A 115 15.38 -19.35 9.18
C PRO A 115 14.32 -19.91 8.22
N LEU A 116 14.23 -19.33 7.02
CA LEU A 116 13.34 -19.76 5.94
C LEU A 116 14.12 -19.99 4.65
N ALA A 117 13.81 -21.08 3.96
CA ALA A 117 14.24 -21.33 2.59
C ALA A 117 13.57 -20.36 1.61
N LYS A 118 14.12 -20.22 0.39
CA LYS A 118 13.73 -19.24 -0.64
C LYS A 118 12.22 -19.09 -0.83
N GLU A 119 11.50 -20.19 -1.09
CA GLU A 119 10.06 -20.13 -1.35
C GLU A 119 9.25 -19.63 -0.13
N ASP A 120 9.56 -20.14 1.06
CA ASP A 120 8.85 -19.75 2.28
C ASP A 120 9.22 -18.34 2.75
N LEU A 121 10.46 -17.91 2.48
CA LEU A 121 10.90 -16.54 2.67
C LEU A 121 10.07 -15.59 1.79
N PHE A 122 9.90 -15.92 0.51
CA PHE A 122 9.11 -15.11 -0.42
C PHE A 122 7.62 -15.06 -0.04
N LYS A 123 7.03 -16.20 0.38
CA LYS A 123 5.66 -16.22 0.95
C LYS A 123 5.55 -15.32 2.18
N ALA A 124 6.54 -15.37 3.08
CA ALA A 124 6.56 -14.53 4.27
C ALA A 124 6.65 -13.03 3.93
N ILE A 125 7.47 -12.66 2.94
CA ILE A 125 7.57 -11.26 2.44
C ILE A 125 6.21 -10.78 1.93
N LEU A 126 5.52 -11.57 1.09
CA LEU A 126 4.20 -11.20 0.57
C LEU A 126 3.13 -11.07 1.67
N SER A 127 3.13 -11.98 2.64
CA SER A 127 2.23 -11.89 3.81
C SER A 127 2.47 -10.60 4.58
N LYS A 128 3.73 -10.26 4.87
CA LYS A 128 4.09 -9.02 5.57
C LYS A 128 3.82 -7.77 4.75
N ALA A 129 4.03 -7.80 3.44
CA ALA A 129 3.67 -6.69 2.55
C ALA A 129 2.17 -6.39 2.64
N LYS A 130 1.32 -7.42 2.53
CA LYS A 130 -0.14 -7.27 2.64
C LYS A 130 -0.56 -6.79 4.03
N GLU A 131 -0.02 -7.38 5.10
CA GLU A 131 -0.29 -6.96 6.48
C GLU A 131 0.06 -5.49 6.72
N MET A 132 1.12 -4.99 6.07
CA MET A 132 1.62 -3.62 6.23
C MET A 132 1.07 -2.64 5.17
N GLY A 133 -0.01 -3.01 4.48
CA GLY A 133 -0.79 -2.13 3.61
C GLY A 133 -0.29 -1.99 2.16
N LEU A 134 0.67 -2.81 1.72
CA LEU A 134 1.10 -2.83 0.32
C LEU A 134 0.12 -3.61 -0.55
N ASP A 135 -0.13 -3.09 -1.75
CA ASP A 135 -0.87 -3.79 -2.80
C ASP A 135 0.05 -4.83 -3.46
N VAL A 136 -0.07 -6.09 -3.05
CA VAL A 136 0.72 -7.21 -3.59
C VAL A 136 0.34 -7.61 -5.02
N LYS A 137 -0.61 -6.92 -5.66
CA LYS A 137 -0.85 -7.04 -7.11
C LYS A 137 0.06 -6.12 -7.93
N LYS A 138 0.84 -5.27 -7.27
CA LYS A 138 1.78 -4.35 -7.90
C LYS A 138 3.21 -4.67 -7.51
N PRO A 139 4.19 -4.35 -8.36
CA PRO A 139 5.59 -4.46 -8.01
C PRO A 139 5.96 -3.57 -6.82
N PHE A 140 6.91 -4.02 -5.99
CA PHE A 140 7.48 -3.20 -4.92
C PHE A 140 8.93 -3.62 -4.58
N PRO A 141 9.78 -2.68 -4.14
CA PRO A 141 11.10 -3.01 -3.61
C PRO A 141 11.01 -3.51 -2.16
N PHE A 142 11.98 -4.29 -1.72
CA PHE A 142 12.15 -4.69 -0.32
C PHE A 142 13.63 -4.83 0.02
N LEU A 143 13.96 -4.76 1.30
CA LEU A 143 15.30 -5.07 1.81
C LEU A 143 15.25 -6.24 2.78
N LEU A 144 16.29 -7.06 2.78
CA LEU A 144 16.57 -8.01 3.86
C LEU A 144 17.94 -7.71 4.44
N GLU A 145 18.03 -7.51 5.75
CA GLU A 145 19.27 -7.20 6.46
C GLU A 145 19.51 -8.23 7.56
N GLY A 146 20.69 -8.86 7.55
CA GLY A 146 21.07 -9.80 8.60
C GLY A 146 22.07 -10.84 8.13
N ARG A 147 22.13 -11.97 8.85
CA ARG A 147 22.94 -13.12 8.45
C ARG A 147 22.08 -14.14 7.73
N PHE A 148 22.56 -14.63 6.59
CA PHE A 148 21.93 -15.64 5.76
C PHE A 148 22.60 -16.98 6.00
N LYS A 149 21.82 -18.05 6.10
CA LYS A 149 22.34 -19.41 6.31
C LYS A 149 23.11 -19.87 5.09
N ASP A 150 22.53 -19.65 3.92
CA ASP A 150 23.10 -19.96 2.61
C ASP A 150 22.76 -18.82 1.65
N LEU A 151 23.73 -18.44 0.83
CA LEU A 151 23.57 -17.43 -0.19
C LEU A 151 24.42 -17.84 -1.40
N GLN A 152 23.79 -18.12 -2.53
CA GLN A 152 24.48 -18.35 -3.80
C GLN A 152 24.39 -17.08 -4.62
N ILE A 153 25.54 -16.56 -5.01
CA ILE A 153 25.65 -15.28 -5.69
C ILE A 153 26.49 -15.40 -6.95
N HIS A 154 26.26 -14.49 -7.89
CA HIS A 154 27.10 -14.39 -9.06
C HIS A 154 27.33 -12.96 -9.52
N VAL A 155 28.41 -12.77 -10.27
CA VAL A 155 28.64 -11.58 -11.10
C VAL A 155 28.90 -12.05 -12.53
N ILE A 156 28.14 -11.50 -13.48
CA ILE A 156 28.36 -11.74 -14.90
C ILE A 156 29.71 -11.12 -15.32
N ASN A 157 30.46 -11.82 -16.18
CA ASN A 157 31.76 -11.33 -16.67
C ASN A 157 31.98 -11.53 -18.19
N GLY A 158 30.90 -11.57 -18.96
CA GLY A 158 30.95 -11.52 -20.42
C GLY A 158 30.03 -12.52 -21.11
N LYS A 159 29.84 -12.34 -22.42
CA LYS A 159 29.09 -13.27 -23.27
C LYS A 159 29.77 -14.63 -23.36
N ASN A 160 28.97 -15.69 -23.36
CA ASN A 160 29.42 -17.03 -23.70
C ASN A 160 29.22 -17.27 -25.21
N PRO A 161 30.29 -17.37 -26.02
CA PRO A 161 30.16 -17.60 -27.46
C PRO A 161 29.55 -18.97 -27.80
N LYS A 162 29.54 -19.92 -26.85
CA LYS A 162 28.92 -21.24 -27.02
C LYS A 162 27.40 -21.21 -26.82
N PHE A 163 26.81 -20.07 -26.46
CA PHE A 163 25.39 -19.97 -26.19
C PHE A 163 24.54 -20.18 -27.45
N GLY A 164 23.83 -21.32 -27.49
CA GLY A 164 23.00 -21.72 -28.62
C GLY A 164 21.68 -20.95 -28.75
N GLY A 165 21.20 -20.27 -27.70
CA GLY A 165 19.86 -19.67 -27.66
C GLY A 165 18.98 -20.31 -26.58
N HIS A 166 17.72 -19.90 -26.51
CA HIS A 166 16.75 -20.48 -25.58
C HIS A 166 16.71 -22.02 -25.72
N GLY A 167 16.81 -22.74 -24.59
CA GLY A 167 16.89 -24.21 -24.56
C GLY A 167 18.30 -24.80 -24.72
N SER A 168 19.33 -23.98 -24.94
CA SER A 168 20.73 -24.43 -24.93
C SER A 168 21.15 -24.89 -23.52
N LYS A 169 22.03 -25.91 -23.46
CA LYS A 169 22.67 -26.35 -22.20
C LYS A 169 23.65 -25.31 -21.65
N GLU A 170 24.24 -24.53 -22.53
CA GLU A 170 25.17 -23.46 -22.20
C GLU A 170 24.41 -22.24 -21.67
N LYS A 171 24.97 -21.53 -20.69
CA LYS A 171 24.42 -20.26 -20.20
C LYS A 171 24.83 -19.11 -21.14
N MET A 172 23.98 -18.08 -21.26
CA MET A 172 24.23 -16.92 -22.14
C MET A 172 25.50 -16.15 -21.79
N PHE A 173 25.79 -16.04 -20.49
CA PHE A 173 26.92 -15.30 -19.99
C PHE A 173 27.84 -16.22 -19.19
N HIS A 174 29.13 -15.92 -19.22
CA HIS A 174 30.06 -16.38 -18.19
C HIS A 174 29.76 -15.63 -16.90
N MET A 175 29.93 -16.33 -15.77
CA MET A 175 29.62 -15.82 -14.45
C MET A 175 30.64 -16.37 -13.46
N THR A 176 31.11 -15.51 -12.56
CA THR A 176 31.80 -15.93 -11.35
C THR A 176 30.76 -16.22 -10.29
N LYS A 177 30.72 -17.46 -9.77
CA LYS A 177 29.74 -17.92 -8.79
C LYS A 177 30.40 -18.23 -7.46
N GLU A 178 29.73 -17.87 -6.38
CA GLU A 178 30.15 -18.21 -5.02
C GLU A 178 28.96 -18.65 -4.17
N THR A 179 29.20 -19.60 -3.28
CA THR A 179 28.26 -19.98 -2.22
C THR A 179 28.83 -19.54 -0.88
N ARG A 180 28.09 -18.72 -0.14
CA ARG A 180 28.52 -18.18 1.16
C ARG A 180 27.57 -18.62 2.26
N GLY A 181 28.12 -19.37 3.22
CA GLY A 181 27.40 -19.83 4.40
C GLY A 181 27.49 -18.84 5.57
N HIS A 182 26.42 -18.72 6.35
CA HIS A 182 26.36 -17.83 7.53
C HIS A 182 26.76 -16.37 7.26
N GLN A 183 26.55 -15.87 6.05
CA GLN A 183 27.06 -14.58 5.58
C GLN A 183 26.20 -13.40 6.05
N ALA A 184 26.82 -12.35 6.60
CA ALA A 184 26.14 -11.07 6.81
C ALA A 184 25.99 -10.36 5.46
N ALA A 185 24.79 -9.91 5.13
CA ALA A 185 24.50 -9.23 3.87
C ALA A 185 23.32 -8.25 4.00
N THR A 186 23.25 -7.32 3.07
CA THR A 186 22.03 -6.57 2.77
C THR A 186 21.53 -6.99 1.39
N ILE A 187 20.31 -7.48 1.31
CA ILE A 187 19.67 -7.84 0.05
C ILE A 187 18.81 -6.68 -0.40
N VAL A 188 19.01 -6.25 -1.64
CA VAL A 188 18.09 -5.36 -2.36
C VAL A 188 17.25 -6.23 -3.29
N GLY A 189 15.94 -6.26 -3.07
CA GLY A 189 15.03 -7.11 -3.82
C GLY A 189 13.88 -6.33 -4.44
N PHE A 190 13.41 -6.82 -5.58
CA PHE A 190 12.21 -6.34 -6.25
C PHE A 190 11.23 -7.49 -6.47
N TYR A 191 10.00 -7.32 -6.02
CA TYR A 191 8.87 -8.18 -6.38
C TYR A 191 8.20 -7.62 -7.63
N SER A 192 7.93 -8.46 -8.63
CA SER A 192 7.38 -8.04 -9.93
C SER A 192 5.88 -8.24 -10.11
N ALA A 193 5.19 -8.84 -9.13
CA ALA A 193 3.79 -9.24 -9.30
C ALA A 193 3.58 -10.00 -10.62
N ASP A 194 2.66 -9.53 -11.47
CA ASP A 194 2.34 -10.15 -12.77
C ASP A 194 3.31 -9.74 -13.90
N ASP A 195 4.27 -8.83 -13.66
CA ASP A 195 5.29 -8.40 -14.64
C ASP A 195 6.47 -9.38 -14.74
N GLN A 196 6.18 -10.69 -14.66
CA GLN A 196 7.19 -11.75 -14.71
C GLN A 196 7.92 -11.76 -16.06
N GLY A 197 9.24 -11.95 -16.03
CA GLY A 197 10.05 -12.06 -17.25
C GLY A 197 10.43 -10.72 -17.89
N THR A 198 10.00 -9.59 -17.33
CA THR A 198 10.48 -8.25 -17.74
C THR A 198 11.87 -8.00 -17.17
N TYR A 199 12.02 -8.02 -15.85
CA TYR A 199 13.31 -7.90 -15.17
C TYR A 199 13.60 -9.07 -14.23
N THR A 200 12.76 -10.10 -14.23
CA THR A 200 12.94 -11.33 -13.46
C THR A 200 13.21 -12.51 -14.41
N HIS A 201 13.67 -13.64 -13.89
CA HIS A 201 13.70 -14.88 -14.67
C HIS A 201 12.26 -15.34 -15.04
N PRO A 202 12.06 -16.10 -16.12
CA PRO A 202 10.75 -16.58 -16.53
C PRO A 202 10.15 -17.48 -15.45
N GLY A 203 8.94 -17.16 -14.99
CA GLY A 203 8.28 -17.87 -13.89
C GLY A 203 8.74 -17.44 -12.49
N GLU A 204 9.69 -16.52 -12.38
CA GLU A 204 10.09 -15.92 -11.12
C GLU A 204 9.49 -14.52 -10.97
N SER A 205 8.98 -14.20 -9.79
CA SER A 205 8.45 -12.87 -9.47
C SER A 205 9.46 -11.99 -8.71
N TRP A 206 10.73 -12.37 -8.71
CA TRP A 206 11.72 -11.83 -7.78
C TRP A 206 13.04 -11.57 -8.50
N HIS A 207 13.64 -10.40 -8.24
CA HIS A 207 15.02 -10.08 -8.65
C HIS A 207 15.77 -9.55 -7.44
N LEU A 208 16.82 -10.25 -7.04
CA LEU A 208 17.57 -9.98 -5.81
C LEU A 208 19.05 -9.79 -6.12
N HIS A 209 19.64 -8.74 -5.54
CA HIS A 209 21.09 -8.59 -5.43
C HIS A 209 21.47 -8.51 -3.95
N ALA A 210 22.66 -8.98 -3.62
CA ALA A 210 23.27 -8.89 -2.31
C ALA A 210 24.38 -7.85 -2.31
N ILE A 211 24.51 -7.17 -1.17
CA ILE A 211 25.67 -6.38 -0.80
C ILE A 211 26.33 -7.10 0.37
N ILE A 212 27.57 -7.51 0.17
CA ILE A 212 28.38 -8.22 1.14
C ILE A 212 29.70 -7.46 1.28
N ASP A 213 29.90 -6.87 2.45
CA ASP A 213 30.96 -5.88 2.66
C ASP A 213 30.85 -4.74 1.63
N ASP A 214 31.75 -4.69 0.65
CA ASP A 214 31.72 -3.71 -0.44
C ASP A 214 31.39 -4.31 -1.81
N ILE A 215 30.92 -5.56 -1.84
CA ILE A 215 30.66 -6.33 -3.07
C ILE A 215 29.18 -6.30 -3.41
N GLY A 216 28.82 -5.88 -4.62
CA GLY A 216 27.48 -6.06 -5.19
C GLY A 216 27.42 -7.26 -6.14
N ALA A 217 26.48 -8.17 -5.92
CA ALA A 217 26.31 -9.37 -6.76
C ALA A 217 24.85 -9.79 -6.87
N HIS A 218 24.49 -10.47 -7.97
CA HIS A 218 23.18 -11.11 -8.12
C HIS A 218 23.02 -12.27 -7.14
N VAL A 219 21.79 -12.55 -6.68
CA VAL A 219 21.46 -13.68 -5.79
C VAL A 219 20.69 -14.75 -6.56
N ASP A 220 21.34 -15.89 -6.77
CA ASP A 220 20.74 -17.08 -7.39
C ASP A 220 19.83 -17.82 -6.38
N GLU A 221 20.36 -18.10 -5.18
CA GLU A 221 19.68 -18.85 -4.12
C GLU A 221 19.88 -18.19 -2.77
N ILE A 222 18.87 -18.31 -1.90
CA ILE A 222 18.82 -17.63 -0.61
C ILE A 222 18.14 -18.49 0.46
N HIS A 223 18.79 -18.58 1.61
CA HIS A 223 18.20 -19.11 2.84
C HIS A 223 18.44 -18.09 3.96
N SER A 224 17.36 -17.48 4.44
CA SER A 224 17.44 -16.52 5.55
C SER A 224 17.97 -17.18 6.83
N GLY A 225 18.71 -16.43 7.64
CA GLY A 225 19.08 -16.85 9.00
C GLY A 225 18.03 -16.44 10.03
N MET A 226 18.38 -16.55 11.31
CA MET A 226 17.53 -16.08 12.39
C MET A 226 17.47 -14.55 12.44
N ASN A 227 16.29 -14.02 12.73
CA ASN A 227 16.05 -12.60 12.98
C ASN A 227 16.50 -11.66 11.84
N VAL A 228 16.47 -12.12 10.59
CA VAL A 228 16.66 -11.25 9.42
C VAL A 228 15.59 -10.16 9.45
N VAL A 229 16.02 -8.90 9.29
CA VAL A 229 15.12 -7.76 9.25
C VAL A 229 14.61 -7.59 7.82
N LEU A 230 13.30 -7.71 7.64
CA LEU A 230 12.60 -7.33 6.42
C LEU A 230 12.21 -5.86 6.51
N LYS A 231 12.62 -5.08 5.51
CA LYS A 231 12.14 -3.71 5.31
C LYS A 231 11.25 -3.64 4.09
N LEU A 232 10.10 -3.03 4.27
CA LEU A 232 9.10 -2.78 3.24
C LEU A 232 8.81 -1.28 3.16
N PRO A 233 8.44 -0.73 1.98
CA PRO A 233 8.10 0.67 1.88
C PRO A 233 6.90 1.02 2.76
N MET A 234 6.95 2.18 3.43
CA MET A 234 5.77 2.74 4.06
C MET A 234 4.90 3.40 3.00
N VAL A 235 3.67 2.92 2.86
CA VAL A 235 2.67 3.56 2.01
C VAL A 235 1.83 4.47 2.89
N LYS A 236 1.75 5.77 2.56
CA LYS A 236 0.82 6.66 3.26
C LYS A 236 -0.59 6.27 2.86
N ILE A 237 -1.35 5.68 3.78
CA ILE A 237 -2.79 5.54 3.64
C ILE A 237 -3.38 6.93 3.86
N HIS A 238 -3.65 7.64 2.78
CA HIS A 238 -4.31 8.94 2.85
C HIS A 238 -5.80 8.74 3.06
N ASP A 239 -6.28 8.97 4.27
CA ASP A 239 -7.70 9.16 4.52
C ASP A 239 -8.18 10.38 3.71
N LYS A 240 -8.97 10.13 2.68
CA LYS A 240 -9.48 11.13 1.72
C LYS A 240 -10.57 12.03 2.33
N ARG A 241 -11.04 11.72 3.53
CA ARG A 241 -12.03 12.54 4.24
C ARG A 241 -11.44 13.90 4.58
N TYR A 242 -12.29 14.92 4.48
CA TYR A 242 -11.94 16.29 4.85
C TYR A 242 -11.68 16.36 6.36
N SER A 243 -10.49 16.80 6.75
CA SER A 243 -10.13 17.01 8.16
C SER A 243 -10.77 18.30 8.64
N LEU A 244 -11.54 18.24 9.73
CA LEU A 244 -12.16 19.42 10.33
C LEU A 244 -11.15 20.34 11.06
N GLY A 245 -9.88 19.91 11.22
CA GLY A 245 -8.84 20.76 11.82
C GLY A 245 -9.13 21.16 13.28
N LEU A 246 -9.86 20.31 14.00
CA LEU A 246 -10.14 20.50 15.42
C LEU A 246 -8.86 20.31 16.23
N ASP A 247 -8.69 21.09 17.29
CA ASP A 247 -7.66 20.80 18.29
C ASP A 247 -8.09 19.66 19.22
N GLU A 248 -7.21 19.23 20.14
CA GLU A 248 -7.49 18.09 21.01
C GLU A 248 -8.71 18.30 21.93
N ALA A 249 -8.99 19.52 22.38
CA ALA A 249 -10.13 19.80 23.24
C ALA A 249 -11.44 19.78 22.43
N GLU A 250 -11.45 20.48 21.30
CA GLU A 250 -12.57 20.50 20.36
C GLU A 250 -12.91 19.11 19.82
N LYS A 251 -11.88 18.32 19.49
CA LYS A 251 -12.02 16.93 19.05
C LYS A 251 -12.63 16.05 20.14
N ALA A 252 -12.19 16.17 21.38
CA ALA A 252 -12.72 15.39 22.49
C ALA A 252 -14.23 15.69 22.71
N GLU A 253 -14.60 16.97 22.62
CA GLU A 253 -15.98 17.43 22.73
C GLU A 253 -16.84 16.97 21.54
N PHE A 254 -16.38 17.20 20.31
CA PHE A 254 -17.07 16.76 19.09
C PHE A 254 -17.32 15.25 19.10
N LEU A 255 -16.30 14.45 19.46
CA LEU A 255 -16.44 12.99 19.54
C LEU A 255 -17.37 12.56 20.69
N ALA A 256 -17.48 13.34 21.76
CA ALA A 256 -18.48 13.08 22.81
C ALA A 256 -19.90 13.29 22.29
N GLU A 257 -20.15 14.37 21.54
CA GLU A 257 -21.43 14.60 20.88
C GLU A 257 -21.76 13.50 19.86
N MET A 258 -20.80 13.07 19.04
CA MET A 258 -21.01 11.96 18.09
C MET A 258 -21.36 10.64 18.79
N ARG A 259 -20.72 10.34 19.93
CA ARG A 259 -21.10 9.16 20.75
C ARG A 259 -22.52 9.30 21.28
N GLN A 260 -22.91 10.49 21.70
CA GLN A 260 -24.25 10.75 22.21
C GLN A 260 -25.33 10.65 21.13
N MET A 261 -25.04 11.05 19.88
CA MET A 261 -25.96 10.80 18.74
C MET A 261 -26.16 9.30 18.49
N LEU A 262 -25.10 8.50 18.60
CA LEU A 262 -25.20 7.04 18.51
C LEU A 262 -26.05 6.47 19.64
N THR A 263 -25.91 6.98 20.87
CA THR A 263 -26.79 6.63 21.99
C THR A 263 -28.24 6.98 21.71
N SER A 264 -28.53 8.17 21.17
CA SER A 264 -29.90 8.55 20.79
C SER A 264 -30.50 7.57 19.78
N ILE A 265 -29.76 7.19 18.73
CA ILE A 265 -30.25 6.20 17.74
C ILE A 265 -30.52 4.85 18.40
N GLN A 266 -29.62 4.37 19.25
CA GLN A 266 -29.84 3.12 19.97
C GLN A 266 -31.11 3.18 20.84
N GLN A 267 -31.34 4.30 21.51
CA GLN A 267 -32.52 4.48 22.36
C GLN A 267 -33.81 4.60 21.55
N ILE A 268 -33.79 5.32 20.42
CA ILE A 268 -34.93 5.40 19.48
C ILE A 268 -35.29 4.00 18.97
N MET A 269 -34.33 3.22 18.49
CA MET A 269 -34.59 1.86 18.01
C MET A 269 -35.11 0.94 19.11
N THR A 270 -34.62 1.10 20.34
CA THR A 270 -35.12 0.34 21.50
C THR A 270 -36.56 0.74 21.81
N GLY A 271 -36.85 2.04 21.86
CA GLY A 271 -38.19 2.54 22.11
C GLY A 271 -39.20 2.12 21.05
N ILE A 272 -38.80 2.07 19.77
CA ILE A 272 -39.64 1.53 18.68
C ILE A 272 -39.96 0.05 18.97
N ALA A 273 -38.96 -0.76 19.32
CA ALA A 273 -39.14 -2.19 19.58
C ALA A 273 -39.98 -2.47 20.83
N THR A 274 -39.92 -1.60 21.85
CA THR A 274 -40.64 -1.75 23.11
C THR A 274 -41.92 -0.91 23.18
N LYS A 275 -42.28 -0.20 22.10
CA LYS A 275 -43.41 0.74 22.05
C LYS A 275 -43.35 1.82 23.15
N ASP A 276 -42.16 2.33 23.47
CA ASP A 276 -41.94 3.35 24.50
C ASP A 276 -41.72 4.72 23.84
N LYS A 277 -42.79 5.53 23.72
CA LYS A 277 -42.75 6.86 23.12
C LYS A 277 -41.84 7.83 23.88
N ASP A 278 -41.90 7.81 25.22
CA ASP A 278 -41.13 8.73 26.06
C ASP A 278 -39.63 8.53 25.89
N MET A 279 -39.20 7.27 25.76
CA MET A 279 -37.81 6.93 25.45
C MET A 279 -37.37 7.50 24.10
N ILE A 280 -38.20 7.37 23.06
CA ILE A 280 -37.91 7.89 21.72
C ILE A 280 -37.82 9.41 21.75
N ILE A 281 -38.84 10.09 22.28
CA ILE A 281 -38.92 11.56 22.36
C ILE A 281 -37.73 12.13 23.13
N LYS A 282 -37.39 11.54 24.28
CA LYS A 282 -36.26 11.99 25.10
C LYS A 282 -34.92 11.84 24.38
N ALA A 283 -34.72 10.71 23.70
CA ALA A 283 -33.51 10.44 22.93
C ALA A 283 -33.38 11.39 21.73
N ALA A 284 -34.47 11.61 21.00
CA ALA A 284 -34.53 12.50 19.84
C ALA A 284 -34.31 13.97 20.24
N SER A 285 -34.98 14.44 21.30
CA SER A 285 -34.82 15.79 21.86
C SER A 285 -33.38 16.11 22.25
N TYR A 286 -32.60 15.10 22.67
CA TYR A 286 -31.19 15.32 22.99
C TYR A 286 -30.40 15.67 21.74
N SER A 287 -30.50 14.84 20.70
CA SER A 287 -29.67 14.92 19.49
C SER A 287 -30.25 15.85 18.41
N GLY A 288 -31.43 16.42 18.62
CA GLY A 288 -31.98 17.47 17.77
C GLY A 288 -31.34 18.84 18.01
N ASN A 289 -32.15 19.89 18.00
CA ASN A 289 -31.73 21.29 18.11
C ASN A 289 -31.09 21.63 19.45
N ARG A 290 -31.26 20.80 20.49
CA ARG A 290 -30.54 20.95 21.75
C ARG A 290 -29.04 20.78 21.55
N MET A 291 -28.60 19.69 20.93
CA MET A 291 -27.18 19.42 20.65
C MET A 291 -26.62 20.47 19.70
N ALA A 292 -27.31 20.78 18.60
CA ALA A 292 -26.86 21.79 17.63
C ALA A 292 -26.58 23.17 18.26
N ARG A 293 -27.41 23.57 19.24
CA ARG A 293 -27.21 24.81 20.01
C ARG A 293 -26.06 24.72 21.00
N ALA A 294 -25.85 23.55 21.62
CA ALA A 294 -24.79 23.31 22.59
C ALA A 294 -23.40 23.23 21.96
N THR A 295 -23.28 22.84 20.68
CA THR A 295 -21.99 22.75 19.98
C THR A 295 -21.24 24.09 20.04
N PRO A 296 -19.97 24.11 20.50
CA PRO A 296 -19.18 25.32 20.64
C PRO A 296 -19.02 26.11 19.35
N GLN A 297 -18.93 27.43 19.46
CA GLN A 297 -18.70 28.30 18.30
C GLN A 297 -17.35 28.00 17.63
N SER A 298 -16.31 27.68 18.40
CA SER A 298 -14.99 27.32 17.87
C SER A 298 -15.03 26.09 16.96
N VAL A 299 -15.87 25.10 17.28
CA VAL A 299 -16.10 23.93 16.43
C VAL A 299 -16.90 24.31 15.19
N LYS A 300 -17.98 25.09 15.34
CA LYS A 300 -18.82 25.56 14.22
C LYS A 300 -18.00 26.31 13.17
N ASP A 301 -17.12 27.21 13.61
CA ASP A 301 -16.26 28.02 12.74
C ASP A 301 -15.30 27.18 11.88
N LYS A 302 -15.00 25.95 12.31
CA LYS A 302 -14.12 25.00 11.61
C LYS A 302 -14.89 24.00 10.73
N THR A 303 -16.22 23.99 10.80
CA THR A 303 -17.03 23.13 9.94
C THR A 303 -17.26 23.79 8.56
N PRO A 304 -16.97 23.10 7.45
CA PRO A 304 -17.23 23.66 6.12
C PRO A 304 -18.73 23.65 5.80
N VAL A 305 -19.17 24.48 4.84
CA VAL A 305 -20.57 24.51 4.34
C VAL A 305 -21.07 23.11 3.92
N SER A 306 -20.18 22.26 3.38
CA SER A 306 -20.52 20.88 3.03
C SER A 306 -20.87 20.02 4.24
N PHE A 307 -20.27 20.29 5.40
CA PHE A 307 -20.59 19.64 6.68
C PHE A 307 -21.95 20.12 7.20
N GLU A 308 -22.17 21.44 7.22
CA GLU A 308 -23.43 22.04 7.69
C GLU A 308 -24.66 21.55 6.92
N ARG A 309 -24.51 21.35 5.60
CA ARG A 309 -25.55 20.79 4.72
C ARG A 309 -25.97 19.36 5.08
N ILE A 310 -25.18 18.67 5.91
CA ILE A 310 -25.53 17.35 6.46
C ILE A 310 -25.93 17.49 7.93
N GLY A 311 -25.11 18.16 8.74
CA GLY A 311 -25.32 18.29 10.19
C GLY A 311 -26.64 18.98 10.55
N GLY A 312 -26.89 20.17 9.99
CA GLY A 312 -28.11 20.93 10.25
C GLY A 312 -29.39 20.14 9.96
N PRO A 313 -29.57 19.61 8.74
CA PRO A 313 -30.72 18.76 8.44
C PRO A 313 -30.84 17.51 9.32
N THR A 314 -29.72 16.92 9.75
CA THR A 314 -29.75 15.76 10.65
C THR A 314 -30.37 16.10 12.01
N HIS A 315 -30.01 17.24 12.59
CA HIS A 315 -30.64 17.71 13.83
C HIS A 315 -32.14 17.98 13.65
N MET A 316 -32.57 18.53 12.51
CA MET A 316 -33.99 18.69 12.22
C MET A 316 -34.73 17.35 12.07
N MET A 317 -34.08 16.32 11.51
CA MET A 317 -34.68 14.98 11.44
C MET A 317 -34.89 14.37 12.82
N PHE A 318 -34.05 14.66 13.81
CA PHE A 318 -34.33 14.26 15.19
C PHE A 318 -35.56 14.99 15.77
N GLU A 319 -35.79 16.25 15.42
CA GLU A 319 -37.01 16.96 15.84
C GLU A 319 -38.26 16.40 15.14
N GLU A 320 -38.15 16.05 13.86
CA GLU A 320 -39.23 15.42 13.10
C GLU A 320 -39.63 14.06 13.69
N LEU A 321 -38.67 13.29 14.23
CA LEU A 321 -38.97 12.06 14.96
C LEU A 321 -39.89 12.30 16.16
N ILE A 322 -39.75 13.44 16.84
CA ILE A 322 -40.61 13.77 18.00
C ILE A 322 -42.04 13.97 17.51
N ILE A 323 -42.23 14.77 16.46
CA ILE A 323 -43.54 15.06 15.86
C ILE A 323 -44.21 13.74 15.42
N ASN A 324 -43.49 12.91 14.67
CA ASN A 324 -44.01 11.63 14.20
C ASN A 324 -44.42 10.70 15.36
N VAL A 325 -43.65 10.69 16.46
CA VAL A 325 -43.97 9.87 17.65
C VAL A 325 -45.15 10.41 18.43
N GLU A 326 -45.33 11.74 18.49
CA GLU A 326 -46.48 12.35 19.15
C GLU A 326 -47.79 12.01 18.40
N GLU A 327 -47.75 11.98 17.07
CA GLU A 327 -48.92 11.73 16.21
C GLU A 327 -49.24 10.24 15.98
N MET A 328 -48.28 9.32 16.16
CA MET A 328 -48.47 7.90 15.83
C MET A 328 -49.44 7.15 16.76
N ASP A 329 -50.05 6.08 16.25
CA ASP A 329 -50.65 5.00 17.04
C ASP A 329 -49.63 3.86 17.25
N LEU A 330 -49.39 3.49 18.52
CA LEU A 330 -48.44 2.41 18.85
C LEU A 330 -48.99 1.02 18.55
N ASP A 331 -50.29 0.88 18.31
CA ASP A 331 -50.90 -0.39 17.93
C ASP A 331 -51.06 -0.53 16.42
N ASP A 332 -50.79 0.54 15.65
CA ASP A 332 -50.68 0.48 14.20
C ASP A 332 -49.27 0.05 13.77
N VAL A 333 -49.22 -1.01 12.97
CA VAL A 333 -47.97 -1.58 12.45
C VAL A 333 -47.36 -0.68 11.39
N ASP A 334 -48.19 0.04 10.63
CA ASP A 334 -47.72 0.93 9.56
C ASP A 334 -46.99 2.14 10.16
N ASP A 335 -47.55 2.74 11.23
CA ASP A 335 -46.91 3.85 11.95
C ASP A 335 -45.55 3.47 12.57
N ILE A 336 -45.46 2.28 13.19
CA ILE A 336 -44.18 1.75 13.71
C ILE A 336 -43.17 1.55 12.57
N THR A 337 -43.63 1.04 11.43
CA THR A 337 -42.79 0.78 10.26
C THR A 337 -42.27 2.10 9.69
N ASP A 338 -43.13 3.10 9.52
CA ASP A 338 -42.77 4.42 9.01
C ASP A 338 -41.74 5.12 9.91
N LEU A 339 -41.89 5.00 11.24
CA LEU A 339 -40.94 5.56 12.20
C LEU A 339 -39.57 4.87 12.12
N ALA A 340 -39.55 3.54 11.99
CA ALA A 340 -38.32 2.78 11.80
C ALA A 340 -37.64 3.12 10.47
N GLU A 341 -38.42 3.23 9.39
CA GLU A 341 -37.91 3.66 8.09
C GLU A 341 -37.30 5.06 8.17
N PHE A 342 -38.01 6.03 8.77
CA PHE A 342 -37.53 7.39 8.94
C PHE A 342 -36.22 7.44 9.75
N THR A 343 -36.11 6.65 10.82
CA THR A 343 -34.86 6.48 11.58
C THR A 343 -33.73 5.96 10.68
N GLY A 344 -34.02 4.98 9.82
CA GLY A 344 -33.08 4.53 8.79
C GLY A 344 -32.69 5.62 7.79
N LYS A 345 -33.61 6.52 7.41
CA LYS A 345 -33.31 7.69 6.56
C LYS A 345 -32.34 8.64 7.27
N LEU A 346 -32.56 8.91 8.55
CA LEU A 346 -31.68 9.73 9.38
C LEU A 346 -30.26 9.14 9.43
N MET A 347 -30.12 7.84 9.67
CA MET A 347 -28.81 7.17 9.73
C MET A 347 -27.99 7.28 8.45
N ARG A 348 -28.63 7.49 7.28
CA ARG A 348 -27.90 7.75 6.02
C ARG A 348 -27.12 9.07 6.06
N ASN A 349 -27.59 10.08 6.79
CA ASN A 349 -26.82 11.31 6.99
C ASN A 349 -25.59 11.06 7.87
N CYS A 350 -25.70 10.20 8.88
CA CYS A 350 -24.55 9.78 9.69
C CYS A 350 -23.49 9.12 8.80
N LEU A 351 -23.89 8.16 7.95
CA LEU A 351 -22.99 7.51 7.01
C LEU A 351 -22.34 8.50 6.04
N ALA A 352 -23.12 9.43 5.49
CA ALA A 352 -22.61 10.48 4.60
C ALA A 352 -21.58 11.37 5.29
N CYS A 353 -21.84 11.79 6.53
CA CYS A 353 -20.90 12.56 7.35
C CYS A 353 -19.60 11.77 7.59
N HIS A 354 -19.70 10.52 8.06
CA HIS A 354 -18.55 9.67 8.37
C HIS A 354 -17.71 9.30 7.14
N ALA A 355 -18.31 9.26 5.95
CA ALA A 355 -17.63 9.03 4.68
C ALA A 355 -16.96 10.29 4.12
N ALA A 356 -17.39 11.48 4.53
CA ALA A 356 -16.90 12.75 4.00
C ALA A 356 -15.89 13.44 4.93
N PHE A 357 -16.03 13.29 6.25
CA PHE A 357 -15.29 14.07 7.24
C PHE A 357 -14.56 13.21 8.26
N LYS A 358 -13.45 13.76 8.77
CA LYS A 358 -12.67 13.20 9.87
C LYS A 358 -12.26 14.30 10.85
N VAL A 359 -11.95 13.88 12.07
CA VAL A 359 -11.29 14.70 13.08
C VAL A 359 -9.93 14.06 13.34
N GLU A 360 -8.85 14.84 13.31
CA GLU A 360 -7.47 14.38 13.50
C GLU A 360 -6.88 14.90 14.79
#